data_AF-A0A1J3DZ42-F1
#
_entry.id   AF-A0A1J3DZ42-F1
#
_cell.length_a   1.000
_cell.length_b   1.000
_cell.length_c   1.000
_cell.angle_alpha   90.00
_cell.angle_beta   90.00
_cell.angle_gamma   90.00
#
_symmetry.space_group_name_H-M   'P 1'
#
loop_
_entity.id
_entity.type
_entity.pdbx_description
1 polymer ?
#
loop_
_entity_poly.entity_id
_entity_poly.type
_entity_poly.pdbx_seq_one_letter_code
_entity_poly.pdbx_strand_id
1 'polypeptide(L)'
;MGSLSTILRHPDEIYPLLKLKIAITKAQNQIPLDPHLAFCYSTLNKVSKTFSLVIQQLGTELRNTVCVFYLILRALDTVEDDT
;
A
#
# COMPACT_ATOMS: atom_id res chain seq x y z
N MET A 1 1.52 13.52 19.88
CA MET A 1 0.22 13.77 20.57
C MET A 1 -0.59 14.79 19.78
N GLY A 2 -1.37 14.38 18.77
CA GLY A 2 -2.07 15.35 17.92
C GLY A 2 -3.04 14.81 16.86
N SER A 3 -3.54 13.57 17.00
CA SER A 3 -4.47 13.01 16.01
C SER A 3 -5.93 13.35 16.33
N LEU A 4 -6.34 13.23 17.60
CA LEU A 4 -7.73 13.42 18.01
C LEU A 4 -8.19 14.90 18.07
N SER A 5 -7.31 15.83 18.48
CA SER A 5 -7.70 17.26 18.55
C SER A 5 -7.85 17.90 17.17
N THR A 6 -7.12 17.41 16.18
CA THR A 6 -7.15 17.91 14.81
C THR A 6 -8.40 17.43 14.09
N ILE A 7 -8.79 16.16 14.29
CA ILE A 7 -10.06 15.60 13.79
C ILE A 7 -11.27 16.35 14.37
N LEU A 8 -11.20 16.80 15.63
CA LEU A 8 -12.27 17.57 16.25
C LEU A 8 -12.40 19.00 15.70
N ARG A 9 -11.32 19.56 15.11
CA ARG A 9 -11.29 20.90 14.51
C ARG A 9 -11.77 20.92 13.05
N HIS A 10 -11.70 19.77 12.38
CA HIS A 10 -12.11 19.60 10.98
C HIS A 10 -13.08 18.42 10.85
N PRO A 11 -14.31 18.53 11.38
CA PRO A 11 -15.30 17.44 11.30
C PRO A 11 -15.70 17.10 9.86
N ASP A 12 -15.49 18.03 8.92
CA ASP A 12 -15.66 17.86 7.48
C ASP A 12 -14.65 16.88 6.85
N GLU A 13 -13.46 16.69 7.45
CA GLU A 13 -12.45 15.76 6.97
C GLU A 13 -12.74 14.29 7.37
N ILE A 14 -13.64 14.06 8.33
CA ILE A 14 -13.96 12.72 8.84
C ILE A 14 -14.53 11.83 7.73
N TYR A 15 -15.45 12.37 6.91
CA TYR A 15 -16.09 11.61 5.84
C TYR A 15 -15.11 11.22 4.71
N PRO A 16 -14.28 12.14 4.16
CA PRO A 16 -13.19 11.80 3.23
C PRO A 16 -12.23 10.75 3.80
N LEU A 17 -11.81 10.90 5.06
CA LEU A 17 -10.89 9.95 5.71
C LEU A 17 -11.51 8.56 5.85
N LEU A 18 -12.79 8.49 6.23
CA LEU A 18 -13.51 7.22 6.32
C LEU A 18 -13.67 6.57 4.93
N LYS A 19 -14.04 7.35 3.92
CA LYS A 19 -14.17 6.89 2.53
C LYS A 19 -12.85 6.35 1.99
N LEU A 20 -11.75 7.06 2.24
CA LEU A 20 -10.40 6.62 1.88
C LEU A 20 -10.04 5.30 2.57
N LYS A 21 -10.32 5.17 3.86
CA LYS A 21 -10.05 3.95 4.63
C LYS A 21 -10.83 2.76 4.07
N ILE A 22 -12.11 2.93 3.73
CA ILE A 22 -12.94 1.89 3.11
C ILE A 22 -12.40 1.48 1.74
N ALA A 23 -12.02 2.45 0.90
CA ALA A 23 -11.45 2.20 -0.42
C ALA A 23 -10.14 1.39 -0.32
N ILE A 24 -9.27 1.76 0.62
CA ILE A 24 -8.04 1.04 0.93
C ILE A 24 -8.33 -0.40 1.36
N THR A 25 -9.26 -0.61 2.31
CA THR A 25 -9.60 -1.96 2.79
C THR A 25 -10.21 -2.82 1.68
N LYS A 26 -11.04 -2.23 0.80
CA LYS A 26 -11.60 -2.94 -0.36
C LYS A 26 -10.51 -3.34 -1.36
N ALA A 27 -9.52 -2.49 -1.59
CA ALA A 27 -8.38 -2.79 -2.44
C ALA A 27 -7.47 -3.87 -1.84
N GLN A 28 -7.23 -3.81 -0.52
CA GLN A 28 -6.48 -4.83 0.23
C GLN A 28 -7.13 -6.22 0.16
N ASN A 29 -8.46 -6.29 0.20
CA ASN A 29 -9.20 -7.55 0.17
C ASN A 29 -9.26 -8.21 -1.22
N GLN A 30 -8.78 -7.55 -2.28
CA GLN A 30 -8.65 -8.17 -3.60
C GLN A 30 -7.34 -8.94 -3.74
N ILE A 31 -7.07 -9.83 -2.79
CA ILE A 31 -5.86 -10.66 -2.78
C ILE A 31 -5.91 -11.60 -3.99
N PRO A 32 -4.89 -11.65 -4.86
CA PRO A 32 -4.83 -12.60 -5.95
C PRO A 32 -4.79 -14.04 -5.41
N LEU A 33 -5.49 -14.98 -6.06
CA LEU A 33 -5.48 -16.40 -5.68
C LEU A 33 -4.09 -17.05 -5.80
N ASP A 34 -3.20 -16.45 -6.60
CA ASP A 34 -1.87 -16.97 -6.84
C ASP A 34 -0.96 -16.80 -5.59
N PRO A 35 -0.36 -17.90 -5.08
CA PRO A 35 0.46 -17.85 -3.87
C PRO A 35 1.75 -17.02 -4.02
N HIS A 36 2.31 -16.93 -5.23
CA HIS A 36 3.53 -16.13 -5.47
C HIS A 36 3.21 -14.64 -5.43
N LEU A 37 2.10 -14.22 -6.04
CA LEU A 37 1.63 -12.83 -5.95
C LEU A 37 1.25 -12.47 -4.51
N ALA A 38 0.61 -13.37 -3.77
CA ALA A 38 0.32 -13.15 -2.35
C ALA A 38 1.60 -12.90 -1.54
N PHE A 39 2.67 -13.67 -1.81
CA PHE A 39 3.98 -13.40 -1.23
C PHE A 39 4.50 -12.00 -1.60
N CYS A 40 4.47 -11.62 -2.88
CA CYS A 40 4.89 -10.29 -3.33
C CYS A 40 4.16 -9.17 -2.60
N TYR A 41 2.83 -9.22 -2.54
CA TYR A 41 2.04 -8.19 -1.82
C TYR A 41 2.34 -8.16 -0.32
N SER A 42 2.57 -9.32 0.30
CA SER A 42 2.96 -9.40 1.71
C SER A 42 4.32 -8.74 1.95
N THR A 43 5.28 -8.97 1.07
CA THR A 43 6.63 -8.41 1.15
C THR A 43 6.61 -6.92 0.87
N LEU A 44 5.86 -6.47 -0.14
CA LEU A 44 5.66 -5.05 -0.45
C LEU A 44 5.14 -4.27 0.76
N ASN A 45 4.14 -4.83 1.46
CA ASN A 45 3.59 -4.19 2.65
C ASN A 45 4.60 -4.13 3.83
N LYS A 46 5.52 -5.09 3.92
CA LYS A 46 6.60 -5.11 4.93
C LYS A 46 7.69 -4.08 4.62
N VAL A 47 8.15 -4.00 3.36
CA VAL A 47 9.29 -3.15 2.98
C VAL A 47 8.89 -1.73 2.61
N SER A 48 7.61 -1.47 2.34
CA SER A 48 7.11 -0.15 1.94
C SER A 48 5.62 0.04 2.19
N LYS A 49 5.27 0.25 3.46
CA LYS A 49 3.87 0.37 3.91
C LYS A 49 3.09 1.48 3.21
N THR A 50 3.70 2.64 3.01
CA THR A 50 3.03 3.79 2.38
C THR A 50 2.86 3.56 0.87
N PHE A 51 3.89 3.04 0.21
CA PHE A 51 3.83 2.80 -1.24
C PHE A 51 2.91 1.62 -1.60
N SER A 52 2.83 0.61 -0.74
CA SER A 52 1.88 -0.50 -0.86
C SER A 52 0.44 0.00 -0.99
N LEU A 53 0.07 1.06 -0.26
CA LEU A 53 -1.27 1.66 -0.36
C LEU A 53 -1.50 2.32 -1.72
N VAL A 54 -0.48 2.98 -2.28
CA VAL A 54 -0.57 3.63 -3.60
C VAL A 54 -0.70 2.58 -4.71
N ILE A 55 0.09 1.50 -4.65
CA ILE A 55 0.03 0.42 -5.65
C ILE A 55 -1.35 -0.24 -5.65
N GLN A 56 -1.99 -0.39 -4.50
CA GLN A 56 -3.32 -1.00 -4.40
C GLN A 56 -4.45 -0.13 -4.94
N GLN A 57 -4.22 1.18 -5.13
CA GLN A 57 -5.17 2.07 -5.80
C GLN A 57 -5.12 1.92 -7.34
N LEU A 58 -4.09 1.27 -7.89
CA LEU A 58 -3.98 1.01 -9.32
C LEU A 58 -4.96 -0.08 -9.77
N GLY A 59 -5.30 -0.07 -11.05
CA GLY A 59 -6.10 -1.11 -11.69
C GLY A 59 -5.46 -2.50 -11.55
N THR A 60 -6.28 -3.56 -11.61
CA THR A 60 -5.90 -4.95 -11.33
C THR A 60 -4.73 -5.47 -12.15
N GLU A 61 -4.64 -5.11 -13.44
CA GLU A 61 -3.50 -5.51 -14.28
C GLU A 61 -2.22 -4.77 -13.93
N LEU A 62 -2.31 -3.44 -13.80
CA LEU A 62 -1.14 -2.60 -13.56
C LEU A 62 -0.53 -2.83 -12.17
N ARG A 63 -1.37 -3.03 -11.13
CA ARG A 63 -0.89 -3.20 -9.75
C ARG A 63 0.05 -4.40 -9.60
N ASN A 64 -0.21 -5.51 -10.28
CA ASN A 64 0.59 -6.73 -10.16
C ASN A 64 1.98 -6.51 -10.76
N THR A 65 2.02 -5.93 -11.97
CA THR A 65 3.28 -5.60 -12.65
C THR A 65 4.10 -4.60 -11.84
N VAL A 66 3.47 -3.53 -11.32
CA VAL A 66 4.16 -2.52 -10.52
C VAL A 66 4.65 -3.10 -9.18
N CYS A 67 3.86 -3.96 -8.53
CA CYS A 67 4.26 -4.65 -7.30
C CYS A 67 5.56 -5.44 -7.49
N VAL A 68 5.61 -6.28 -8.53
CA VAL A 68 6.79 -7.11 -8.83
C VAL A 68 7.97 -6.24 -9.24
N PHE A 69 7.77 -5.27 -10.14
CA PHE A 69 8.82 -4.37 -10.61
C PHE A 69 9.46 -3.60 -9.45
N TYR A 70 8.64 -3.07 -8.54
CA TYR A 70 9.13 -2.39 -7.35
C TYR A 70 9.97 -3.29 -6.45
N LEU A 71 9.55 -4.54 -6.22
CA LEU A 71 10.30 -5.47 -5.39
C LEU A 71 11.66 -5.84 -6.00
N ILE A 72 11.74 -5.95 -7.33
CA ILE A 72 13.00 -6.19 -8.04
C ILE A 72 13.96 -5.01 -7.83
N LEU A 73 13.49 -3.78 -8.05
CA LEU A 73 14.29 -2.58 -7.82
C LEU A 73 14.71 -2.46 -6.36
N ARG A 74 13.80 -2.73 -5.41
CA ARG A 74 14.12 -2.71 -3.98
C ARG A 74 15.18 -3.75 -3.59
N ALA A 75 15.15 -4.93 -4.21
CA ALA A 75 16.18 -5.94 -4.00
C ALA A 75 17.54 -5.48 -4.55
N LEU A 76 17.55 -4.80 -5.70
CA LEU A 76 18.75 -4.19 -6.26
C LEU A 76 19.31 -3.10 -5.35
N ASP A 77 18.45 -2.17 -4.88
CA ASP A 77 18.82 -1.12 -3.93
C ASP A 77 19.46 -1.73 -2.67
N THR A 78 18.93 -2.86 -2.18
CA THR A 78 19.49 -3.54 -1.01
C THR A 78 20.91 -4.03 -1.24
N VAL A 79 21.26 -4.51 -2.45
CA VAL A 79 22.62 -4.94 -2.78
C VAL A 79 23.56 -3.75 -2.99
N GLU A 80 23.06 -2.67 -3.59
CA GLU A 80 23.82 -1.43 -3.78
C GLU A 80 24.16 -0.76 -2.43
N ASP A 81 23.19 -0.73 -1.51
CA ASP A 81 23.29 -0.05 -0.21
C ASP A 81 24.06 -0.86 0.86
N ASP A 82 24.29 -2.16 0.65
CA ASP A 82 25.00 -3.03 1.61
C ASP A 82 26.52 -2.83 1.48
N THR A 83 27.04 -1.81 2.18
CA THR A 83 28.47 -1.49 2.34
C THR A 83 29.05 -1.94 3.67
#